data_AF-A0A935YMS9-F1
#
_entry.id   AF-A0A935YMS9-F1
#
_cell.length_a   1.000
_cell.length_b   1.000
_cell.length_c   1.000
_cell.angle_alpha   90.00
_cell.angle_beta   90.00
_cell.angle_gamma   90.00
#
_symmetry.space_group_name_H-M   'P 1'
#
loop_
_entity.id
_entity.type
_entity.pdbx_description
1 polymer ?
#
loop_
_entity_poly.entity_id
_entity_poly.type
_entity_poly.pdbx_seq_one_letter_code
_entity_poly.pdbx_strand_id
1 'polypeptide(L)'
;MHTNKTHRSWDEEQVQMSSFTELGELLHREHFQMINWVCDLQIKIAGDVSEYEYGFDEEDEDGALRSLKSSLDDVMFHHAFEEDMLFPLLNDHGERDLARLLVDDHALIEPITCRLQAITEEMLNRGIDRHLWAAFRKVSRYLVAEMLSHLVREEMVVVQRLDVLLDSDTDRLLARQHVAERAASCGIRQARAMH
;
A
#
# COMPACT_ATOMS: atom_id res chain seq x y z
N MET A 1 26.03 -9.21 -62.32
CA MET A 1 25.18 -8.03 -62.10
C MET A 1 24.36 -8.28 -60.84
N HIS A 2 24.58 -7.43 -59.84
CA HIS A 2 23.64 -6.96 -58.80
C HIS A 2 23.01 -8.02 -57.85
N THR A 3 23.54 -8.19 -56.62
CA THR A 3 23.16 -7.51 -55.34
C THR A 3 21.69 -7.76 -54.96
N ASN A 4 21.29 -8.13 -53.74
CA ASN A 4 21.68 -7.53 -52.48
C ASN A 4 21.23 -8.41 -51.28
N LYS A 5 22.06 -8.42 -50.23
CA LYS A 5 21.68 -8.72 -48.84
C LYS A 5 20.79 -7.58 -48.33
N THR A 6 19.82 -7.88 -47.47
CA THR A 6 19.45 -7.14 -46.21
C THR A 6 18.04 -7.60 -45.78
N HIS A 7 17.87 -8.26 -44.64
CA HIS A 7 17.80 -7.72 -43.27
C HIS A 7 16.35 -7.47 -42.83
N ARG A 8 15.82 -8.38 -41.99
CA ARG A 8 15.34 -8.04 -40.64
C ARG A 8 14.93 -9.34 -39.95
N SER A 9 15.87 -9.84 -39.13
CA SER A 9 15.53 -10.63 -37.95
C SER A 9 14.52 -9.83 -37.14
N TRP A 10 13.37 -10.45 -36.84
CA TRP A 10 12.34 -9.89 -35.96
C TRP A 10 12.55 -10.36 -34.51
N ASP A 11 13.75 -10.82 -34.15
CA ASP A 11 13.98 -11.56 -32.90
C ASP A 11 14.79 -10.79 -31.83
N GLU A 12 15.12 -9.50 -32.02
CA GLU A 12 15.96 -8.74 -31.05
C GLU A 12 15.32 -7.45 -30.52
N GLU A 13 14.00 -7.33 -30.65
CA GLU A 13 13.24 -6.34 -29.87
C GLU A 13 12.16 -7.11 -29.10
N GLN A 14 12.60 -8.13 -28.35
CA GLN A 14 11.87 -8.52 -27.16
C GLN A 14 11.80 -7.26 -26.31
N VAL A 15 10.63 -6.63 -26.36
CA VAL A 15 10.15 -5.72 -25.33
C VAL A 15 10.61 -6.30 -24.01
N GLN A 16 11.61 -5.65 -23.41
CA GLN A 16 12.05 -5.92 -22.06
C GLN A 16 10.85 -5.51 -21.20
N MET A 17 9.88 -6.43 -21.08
CA MET A 17 8.91 -6.41 -20.03
C MET A 17 9.77 -6.41 -18.77
N SER A 18 9.88 -5.24 -18.15
CA SER A 18 10.59 -5.06 -16.89
C SER A 18 10.10 -6.15 -15.95
N SER A 19 10.91 -7.19 -15.79
CA SER A 19 10.78 -8.07 -14.64
C SER A 19 11.11 -7.17 -13.48
N PHE A 20 10.13 -6.92 -12.62
CA PHE A 20 10.41 -6.24 -11.36
C PHE A 20 11.59 -6.92 -10.67
N THR A 21 12.36 -6.13 -9.93
CA THR A 21 13.35 -6.66 -9.00
C THR A 21 12.66 -7.43 -7.86
N GLU A 22 13.40 -8.15 -7.02
CA GLU A 22 12.78 -8.94 -5.94
C GLU A 22 12.04 -8.02 -4.95
N LEU A 23 12.62 -6.86 -4.62
CA LEU A 23 11.94 -5.84 -3.82
C LEU A 23 10.77 -5.22 -4.59
N GLY A 24 10.95 -4.95 -5.88
CA GLY A 24 9.88 -4.38 -6.71
C GLY A 24 8.64 -5.27 -6.78
N GLU A 25 8.80 -6.58 -6.94
CA GLU A 25 7.68 -7.53 -6.91
C GLU A 25 6.98 -7.55 -5.54
N LEU A 26 7.75 -7.39 -4.46
CA LEU A 26 7.23 -7.35 -3.11
C LEU A 26 6.40 -6.09 -2.87
N LEU A 27 6.95 -4.92 -3.14
CA LEU A 27 6.25 -3.64 -2.99
C LEU A 27 5.03 -3.57 -3.91
N HIS A 28 5.17 -3.98 -5.17
CA HIS A 28 4.04 -4.04 -6.11
C HIS A 28 2.87 -4.88 -5.58
N ARG A 29 3.16 -6.04 -5.00
CA ARG A 29 2.13 -6.90 -4.40
C ARG A 29 1.49 -6.25 -3.18
N GLU A 30 2.26 -5.56 -2.34
CA GLU A 30 1.73 -4.83 -1.19
C GLU A 30 0.83 -3.67 -1.64
N HIS A 31 1.28 -2.84 -2.58
CA HIS A 31 0.49 -1.77 -3.16
C HIS A 31 -0.80 -2.28 -3.79
N PHE A 32 -0.73 -3.39 -4.54
CA PHE A 32 -1.92 -3.97 -5.15
C PHE A 32 -2.93 -4.46 -4.10
N GLN A 33 -2.46 -5.10 -3.02
CA GLN A 33 -3.31 -5.44 -1.89
C GLN A 33 -3.93 -4.19 -1.24
N MET A 34 -3.16 -3.11 -1.12
CA MET A 34 -3.64 -1.85 -0.58
C MET A 34 -4.72 -1.21 -1.44
N ILE A 35 -4.48 -1.11 -2.75
CA ILE A 35 -5.44 -0.59 -3.72
C ILE A 35 -6.76 -1.38 -3.64
N ASN A 36 -6.70 -2.70 -3.53
CA ASN A 36 -7.91 -3.53 -3.45
C ASN A 36 -8.75 -3.19 -2.22
N TRP A 37 -8.17 -3.19 -1.02
CA TRP A 37 -8.96 -2.90 0.18
C TRP A 37 -9.40 -1.44 0.25
N VAL A 38 -8.62 -0.50 -0.29
CA VAL A 38 -9.01 0.92 -0.39
C VAL A 38 -10.20 1.09 -1.34
N CYS A 39 -10.21 0.39 -2.49
CA CYS A 39 -11.35 0.38 -3.41
C CYS A 39 -12.59 -0.24 -2.75
N ASP A 40 -12.43 -1.36 -2.04
CA ASP A 40 -13.53 -2.00 -1.31
C ASP A 40 -14.10 -1.07 -0.23
N LEU A 41 -13.22 -0.36 0.50
CA LEU A 41 -13.62 0.65 1.48
C LEU A 41 -14.39 1.79 0.80
N GLN A 42 -13.91 2.27 -0.36
CA GLN A 42 -14.58 3.30 -1.14
C GLN A 42 -16.01 2.88 -1.51
N ILE A 43 -16.19 1.64 -1.97
CA ILE A 43 -17.50 1.08 -2.33
C ILE A 43 -18.41 1.05 -1.09
N LYS A 44 -17.92 0.52 0.04
CA LYS A 44 -18.68 0.42 1.30
C LYS A 44 -19.15 1.78 1.82
N ILE A 45 -18.35 2.83 1.66
CA ILE A 45 -18.68 4.18 2.14
C ILE A 45 -19.43 5.05 1.11
N ALA A 46 -19.55 4.60 -0.15
CA ALA A 46 -20.19 5.35 -1.24
C ALA A 46 -21.72 5.35 -1.15
N GLY A 47 -22.33 4.34 -0.52
CA GLY A 47 -23.78 4.20 -0.41
C GLY A 47 -24.48 5.44 0.16
N ASP A 48 -25.65 5.79 -0.38
CA ASP A 48 -26.52 6.83 0.18
C ASP A 48 -27.28 6.18 1.35
N VAL A 49 -26.76 6.37 2.55
CA VAL A 49 -27.22 5.64 3.73
C VAL A 49 -28.59 6.18 4.13
N SER A 50 -29.63 5.40 3.88
CA SER A 50 -30.86 5.47 4.68
C SER A 50 -30.48 5.24 6.14
N GLU A 51 -31.23 5.79 7.08
CA GLU A 51 -30.91 5.81 8.52
C GLU A 51 -30.51 4.48 9.18
N TYR A 52 -30.65 3.32 8.52
CA TYR A 52 -30.64 2.00 9.13
C TYR A 52 -29.72 0.94 8.50
N GLU A 53 -29.01 1.24 7.41
CA GLU A 53 -28.17 0.22 6.73
C GLU A 53 -26.70 0.67 6.76
N TYR A 54 -25.94 0.12 7.70
CA TYR A 54 -24.48 0.27 7.72
C TYR A 54 -23.91 -0.55 6.56
N GLY A 55 -22.87 -0.04 5.89
CA GLY A 55 -22.32 -0.67 4.67
C GLY A 55 -21.56 -1.98 4.88
N PHE A 56 -21.80 -2.66 6.01
CA PHE A 56 -21.24 -3.96 6.36
C PHE A 56 -22.36 -5.02 6.30
N ASP A 57 -21.99 -6.23 5.91
CA ASP A 57 -22.90 -7.37 6.04
C ASP A 57 -23.12 -7.66 7.54
N GLU A 58 -24.38 -7.74 7.98
CA GLU A 58 -24.72 -8.01 9.39
C GLU A 58 -24.15 -9.35 9.87
N GLU A 59 -23.91 -10.31 8.97
CA GLU A 59 -23.38 -11.63 9.32
C GLU A 59 -21.85 -11.64 9.59
N ASP A 60 -21.09 -10.63 9.13
CA ASP A 60 -19.61 -10.57 9.28
C ASP A 60 -19.06 -9.15 9.54
N GLU A 61 -19.80 -8.31 10.27
CA GLU A 61 -19.38 -6.94 10.61
C GLU A 61 -18.04 -6.92 11.38
N ASP A 62 -17.93 -7.72 12.44
CA ASP A 62 -16.73 -7.82 13.28
C ASP A 62 -15.51 -8.30 12.48
N GLY A 63 -15.69 -9.29 11.60
CA GLY A 63 -14.62 -9.81 10.76
C GLY A 63 -14.14 -8.78 9.75
N ALA A 64 -15.06 -8.02 9.14
CA ALA A 64 -14.75 -6.93 8.23
C ALA A 64 -13.98 -5.80 8.93
N LEU A 65 -14.40 -5.39 10.14
CA LEU A 65 -13.73 -4.35 10.92
C LEU A 65 -12.33 -4.79 11.39
N ARG A 66 -12.16 -6.04 11.83
CA ARG A 66 -10.84 -6.60 12.19
C ARG A 66 -9.90 -6.68 10.99
N SER A 67 -10.44 -7.09 9.83
CA SER A 67 -9.67 -7.14 8.59
C SER A 67 -9.21 -5.74 8.17
N LEU A 68 -10.11 -4.74 8.21
CA LEU A 68 -9.74 -3.36 7.94
C LEU A 68 -8.66 -2.85 8.91
N LYS A 69 -8.79 -3.13 10.22
CA LYS A 69 -7.77 -2.74 11.20
C LYS A 69 -6.40 -3.33 10.84
N SER A 70 -6.35 -4.61 10.46
CA SER A 70 -5.10 -5.24 10.01
C SER A 70 -4.54 -4.57 8.76
N SER A 71 -5.38 -4.23 7.78
CA SER A 71 -4.95 -3.51 6.57
C SER A 71 -4.39 -2.13 6.87
N LEU A 72 -4.95 -1.42 7.85
CA LEU A 72 -4.44 -0.13 8.32
C LEU A 72 -3.08 -0.27 9.02
N ASP A 73 -2.88 -1.33 9.80
CA ASP A 73 -1.56 -1.64 10.38
C ASP A 73 -0.51 -1.93 9.28
N ASP A 74 -0.92 -2.60 8.20
CA ASP A 74 -0.03 -2.90 7.08
C ASP A 74 0.43 -1.64 6.32
N VAL A 75 -0.40 -0.59 6.24
CA VAL A 75 0.00 0.73 5.71
C VAL A 75 1.12 1.32 6.55
N MET A 76 0.93 1.37 7.87
CA MET A 76 1.93 1.96 8.78
C MET A 76 3.26 1.20 8.73
N PHE A 77 3.20 -0.12 8.60
CA PHE A 77 4.40 -0.94 8.48
C PHE A 77 5.14 -0.70 7.15
N HIS A 78 4.37 -0.55 6.06
CA HIS A 78 4.93 -0.29 4.75
C HIS A 78 5.62 1.08 4.69
N HIS A 79 4.96 2.14 5.13
CA HIS A 79 5.54 3.48 5.20
C HIS A 79 6.84 3.50 6.02
N ALA A 80 6.85 2.82 7.17
CA ALA A 80 8.05 2.75 8.02
C ALA A 80 9.23 2.12 7.28
N PHE A 81 9.01 1.02 6.55
CA PHE A 81 10.06 0.42 5.73
C PHE A 81 10.56 1.39 4.66
N GLU A 82 9.66 2.08 3.97
CA GLU A 82 10.05 3.00 2.91
C GLU A 82 10.84 4.19 3.45
N GLU A 83 10.40 4.80 4.54
CA GLU A 83 11.08 5.93 5.17
C GLU A 83 12.44 5.56 5.77
N ASP A 84 12.53 4.40 6.42
CA ASP A 84 13.75 3.96 7.09
C ASP A 84 14.79 3.40 6.11
N MET A 85 14.34 2.79 5.01
CA MET A 85 15.22 2.02 4.12
C MET A 85 15.23 2.52 2.68
N LEU A 86 14.06 2.72 2.06
CA LEU A 86 13.96 2.98 0.63
C LEU A 86 14.23 4.45 0.24
N PHE A 87 13.59 5.38 0.92
CA PHE A 87 13.71 6.81 0.64
C PHE A 87 15.12 7.37 0.92
N PRO A 88 15.88 6.89 1.91
CA PRO A 88 17.30 7.21 2.03
C PRO A 88 18.10 6.84 0.78
N LEU A 89 17.82 5.69 0.16
CA LEU A 89 18.48 5.27 -1.07
C LEU A 89 18.09 6.16 -2.26
N LEU A 90 16.82 6.56 -2.36
CA LEU A 90 16.39 7.57 -3.35
C LEU A 90 17.19 8.87 -3.20
N ASN A 91 17.35 9.36 -1.96
CA ASN A 91 18.13 10.56 -1.68
C ASN A 91 19.59 10.44 -2.13
N ASP A 92 20.22 9.29 -1.88
CA ASP A 92 21.62 9.02 -2.25
C ASP A 92 21.80 8.92 -3.77
N HIS A 93 20.77 8.53 -4.49
CA HIS A 93 20.72 8.49 -5.96
C HIS A 93 20.30 9.83 -6.60
N GLY A 94 20.19 10.91 -5.81
CA GLY A 94 19.88 12.25 -6.29
C GLY A 94 18.38 12.55 -6.44
N GLU A 95 17.50 11.64 -6.04
CA GLU A 95 16.04 11.77 -6.10
C GLU A 95 15.46 12.41 -4.82
N ARG A 96 16.15 13.43 -4.28
CA ARG A 96 15.82 14.05 -2.99
C ARG A 96 14.45 14.71 -2.95
N ASP A 97 14.07 15.39 -4.03
CA ASP A 97 12.77 16.07 -4.10
C ASP A 97 11.63 15.04 -4.16
N LEU A 98 11.84 13.91 -4.83
CA LEU A 98 10.89 12.80 -4.84
C LEU A 98 10.76 12.15 -3.46
N ALA A 99 11.87 11.79 -2.82
CA ALA A 99 11.86 11.21 -1.48
C ALA A 99 11.14 12.13 -0.47
N ARG A 100 11.41 13.44 -0.53
CA ARG A 100 10.72 14.43 0.31
C ARG A 100 9.22 14.47 0.03
N LEU A 101 8.83 14.45 -1.25
CA LEU A 101 7.42 14.47 -1.64
C LEU A 101 6.66 13.26 -1.08
N LEU A 102 7.27 12.06 -1.11
CA LEU A 102 6.65 10.85 -0.58
C LEU A 102 6.55 10.87 0.96
N VAL A 103 7.58 11.35 1.65
CA VAL A 103 7.50 11.60 3.11
C VAL A 103 6.40 12.61 3.46
N ASP A 104 6.26 13.68 2.67
CA ASP A 104 5.20 14.67 2.86
C ASP A 104 3.80 14.04 2.63
N ASP A 105 3.66 13.10 1.68
CA ASP A 105 2.42 12.32 1.50
C ASP A 105 2.15 11.42 2.72
N HIS A 106 3.15 10.68 3.22
CA HIS A 106 3.02 9.84 4.42
C HIS A 106 2.55 10.66 5.63
N ALA A 107 3.15 11.83 5.84
CA ALA A 107 2.79 12.74 6.93
C ALA A 107 1.32 13.21 6.87
N LEU A 108 0.68 13.17 5.69
CA LEU A 108 -0.76 13.42 5.52
C LEU A 108 -1.59 12.16 5.77
N ILE A 109 -1.13 11.01 5.29
CA ILE A 109 -1.86 9.74 5.34
C ILE A 109 -1.88 9.14 6.75
N GLU A 110 -0.73 9.06 7.42
CA GLU A 110 -0.60 8.36 8.70
C GLU A 110 -1.56 8.87 9.79
N PRO A 111 -1.74 10.20 10.00
CA PRO A 111 -2.71 10.68 10.98
C PRO A 111 -4.15 10.29 10.64
N ILE A 112 -4.49 10.18 9.35
CA ILE A 112 -5.82 9.75 8.88
C ILE A 112 -5.99 8.25 9.16
N THR A 113 -4.96 7.46 8.87
CA THR A 113 -4.90 6.01 9.16
C THR A 113 -5.09 5.75 10.66
N CYS A 114 -4.32 6.40 11.53
CA CYS A 114 -4.45 6.27 12.99
C CYS A 114 -5.84 6.68 13.48
N ARG A 115 -6.42 7.74 12.92
CA ARG A 115 -7.78 8.16 13.26
C ARG A 115 -8.82 7.12 12.84
N LEU A 116 -8.67 6.54 11.66
CA LEU A 116 -9.58 5.50 11.19
C LEU A 116 -9.46 4.23 12.04
N GLN A 117 -8.24 3.84 12.43
CA GLN A 117 -8.00 2.74 13.36
C GLN A 117 -8.72 2.94 14.69
N ALA A 118 -8.63 4.14 15.27
CA ALA A 118 -9.31 4.46 16.52
C ALA A 118 -10.85 4.36 16.40
N ILE A 119 -11.42 4.81 15.28
CA ILE A 119 -12.86 4.70 15.01
C ILE A 119 -13.27 3.23 14.82
N THR A 120 -12.48 2.45 14.06
CA THR A 120 -12.72 1.02 13.85
C THR A 120 -12.65 0.24 15.15
N GLU A 121 -11.70 0.56 16.02
CA GLU A 121 -11.60 -0.02 17.37
C GLU A 121 -12.81 0.35 18.23
N GLU A 122 -13.29 1.59 18.15
CA GLU A 122 -14.51 2.00 18.83
C GLU A 122 -15.72 1.22 18.33
N MET A 123 -15.85 1.02 17.01
CA MET A 123 -16.94 0.22 16.42
C MET A 123 -16.92 -1.22 16.93
N LEU A 124 -15.74 -1.85 16.97
CA LEU A 124 -15.57 -3.21 17.50
C LEU A 124 -15.96 -3.35 18.98
N ASN A 125 -15.72 -2.31 19.79
CA ASN A 125 -15.94 -2.39 21.23
C ASN A 125 -17.39 -2.11 21.65
N ARG A 126 -18.11 -1.28 20.89
CA ARG A 126 -19.43 -0.77 21.31
C ARG A 126 -20.51 -0.84 20.22
N GLY A 127 -20.20 -1.47 19.10
CA GLY A 127 -21.06 -1.60 17.94
C GLY A 127 -21.11 -0.33 17.09
N ILE A 128 -21.71 -0.43 15.91
CA ILE A 128 -21.88 0.69 15.00
C ILE A 128 -23.13 1.49 15.35
N ASP A 129 -22.95 2.78 15.58
CA ASP A 129 -24.04 3.76 15.67
C ASP A 129 -23.96 4.81 14.55
N ARG A 130 -25.04 5.59 14.38
CA ARG A 130 -25.13 6.64 13.34
C ARG A 130 -23.96 7.64 13.41
N HIS A 131 -23.58 8.07 14.61
CA HIS A 131 -22.55 9.09 14.79
C HIS A 131 -21.17 8.51 14.43
N LEU A 132 -20.89 7.31 14.93
CA LEU A 132 -19.63 6.61 14.67
C LEU A 132 -19.49 6.24 13.20
N TRP A 133 -20.57 5.79 12.56
CA TRP A 133 -20.61 5.55 11.12
C TRP A 133 -20.37 6.82 10.30
N ALA A 134 -20.97 7.95 10.67
CA ALA A 134 -20.74 9.22 9.98
C ALA A 134 -19.27 9.67 10.12
N ALA A 135 -18.66 9.49 11.30
CA ALA A 135 -17.25 9.77 11.53
C ALA A 135 -16.35 8.86 10.70
N PHE A 136 -16.62 7.55 10.70
CA PHE A 136 -15.92 6.56 9.89
C PHE A 136 -15.96 6.93 8.41
N ARG A 137 -17.16 7.11 7.83
CA ARG A 137 -17.31 7.47 6.41
C ARG A 137 -16.55 8.73 6.06
N LYS A 138 -16.59 9.75 6.91
CA LYS A 138 -15.87 11.00 6.69
C LYS A 138 -14.36 10.75 6.61
N VAL A 139 -13.79 10.05 7.59
CA VAL A 139 -12.34 9.78 7.66
C VAL A 139 -11.91 8.84 6.54
N SER A 140 -12.66 7.78 6.26
CA SER A 140 -12.39 6.85 5.17
C SER A 140 -12.35 7.51 3.80
N ARG A 141 -13.20 8.52 3.53
CA ARG A 141 -13.14 9.27 2.26
C ARG A 141 -11.84 10.04 2.07
N TYR A 142 -11.31 10.64 3.15
CA TYR A 142 -10.01 11.30 3.09
C TYR A 142 -8.91 10.27 2.85
N LEU A 143 -8.93 9.16 3.60
CA LEU A 143 -7.92 8.10 3.44
C LEU A 143 -7.90 7.55 2.01
N VAL A 144 -9.08 7.24 1.44
CA VAL A 144 -9.19 6.73 0.07
C VAL A 144 -8.57 7.68 -0.95
N ALA A 145 -8.82 8.98 -0.82
CA ALA A 145 -8.30 9.97 -1.76
C ALA A 145 -6.77 10.08 -1.69
N GLU A 146 -6.21 10.18 -0.48
CA GLU A 146 -4.76 10.31 -0.29
C GLU A 146 -4.03 9.00 -0.67
N MET A 147 -4.51 7.84 -0.20
CA MET A 147 -3.88 6.53 -0.47
C MET A 147 -3.83 6.20 -1.97
N LEU A 148 -4.93 6.38 -2.71
CA LEU A 148 -4.93 6.04 -4.14
C LEU A 148 -3.97 6.94 -4.93
N SER A 149 -3.90 8.23 -4.60
CA SER A 149 -2.97 9.14 -5.28
C SER A 149 -1.52 8.80 -4.96
N HIS A 150 -1.23 8.41 -3.72
CA HIS A 150 0.11 8.08 -3.25
C HIS A 150 0.60 6.76 -3.85
N LEU A 151 -0.18 5.67 -3.75
CA LEU A 151 0.19 4.35 -4.29
C LEU A 151 0.43 4.38 -5.81
N VAL A 152 -0.42 5.09 -6.56
CA VAL A 152 -0.22 5.23 -8.01
C VAL A 152 1.07 5.98 -8.33
N ARG A 153 1.43 6.98 -7.52
CA ARG A 153 2.67 7.73 -7.69
C ARG A 153 3.85 6.79 -7.51
N GLU A 154 3.93 6.08 -6.40
CA GLU A 154 5.05 5.17 -6.09
C GLU A 154 5.20 4.05 -7.10
N GLU A 155 4.10 3.43 -7.52
CA GLU A 155 4.12 2.42 -8.58
C GLU A 155 4.77 2.96 -9.86
N MET A 156 4.38 4.17 -10.28
CA MET A 156 4.84 4.74 -11.54
C MET A 156 6.25 5.34 -11.47
N VAL A 157 6.68 5.84 -10.30
CA VAL A 157 7.90 6.66 -10.20
C VAL A 157 9.01 6.02 -9.36
N VAL A 158 8.68 5.06 -8.50
CA VAL A 158 9.64 4.36 -7.64
C VAL A 158 9.75 2.90 -8.06
N VAL A 159 8.68 2.11 -7.91
CA VAL A 159 8.71 0.64 -8.06
C VAL A 159 9.21 0.22 -9.44
N GLN A 160 8.73 0.89 -10.50
CA GLN A 160 9.16 0.63 -11.88
C GLN A 160 10.62 0.97 -12.19
N ARG A 161 11.31 1.68 -11.30
CA ARG A 161 12.69 2.17 -11.49
C ARG A 161 13.69 1.55 -10.50
N LEU A 162 13.25 0.62 -9.66
CA LEU A 162 14.10 0.03 -8.62
C LEU A 162 15.33 -0.69 -9.20
N ASP A 163 15.25 -1.24 -10.40
CA ASP A 163 16.37 -1.88 -11.10
C ASP A 163 17.48 -0.91 -11.50
N VAL A 164 17.14 0.38 -11.66
CA VAL A 164 18.10 1.47 -11.93
C VAL A 164 18.62 2.08 -10.63
N LEU A 165 17.80 2.04 -9.57
CA LEU A 165 18.12 2.65 -8.28
C LEU A 165 18.93 1.72 -7.37
N LEU A 166 18.77 0.40 -7.49
CA LEU A 166 19.38 -0.58 -6.62
C LEU A 166 20.20 -1.58 -7.43
N ASP A 167 21.38 -1.93 -6.91
CA ASP A 167 22.07 -3.13 -7.38
C ASP A 167 21.36 -4.40 -6.90
N SER A 168 21.61 -5.52 -7.58
CA SER A 168 20.94 -6.79 -7.32
C SER A 168 21.19 -7.38 -5.92
N ASP A 169 22.28 -7.02 -5.25
CA ASP A 169 22.57 -7.53 -3.91
C ASP A 169 21.79 -6.72 -2.87
N THR A 170 21.77 -5.40 -3.02
CA THR A 170 20.98 -4.49 -2.18
C THR A 170 19.49 -4.78 -2.29
N ASP A 171 18.97 -4.94 -3.51
CA ASP A 171 17.56 -5.30 -3.78
C ASP A 171 17.12 -6.55 -3.02
N ARG A 172 17.87 -7.65 -3.18
CA ARG A 172 17.55 -8.94 -2.54
C ARG A 172 17.71 -8.88 -1.02
N LEU A 173 18.65 -8.10 -0.52
CA LEU A 173 18.84 -7.92 0.93
C LEU A 173 17.61 -7.23 1.54
N LEU A 174 17.19 -6.12 0.94
CA LEU A 174 16.05 -5.34 1.42
C LEU A 174 14.74 -6.13 1.34
N ALA A 175 14.50 -6.84 0.24
CA ALA A 175 13.33 -7.70 0.10
C ALA A 175 13.22 -8.73 1.24
N ARG A 176 14.35 -9.37 1.60
CA ARG A 176 14.39 -10.35 2.69
C ARG A 176 14.23 -9.72 4.07
N GLN A 177 14.83 -8.56 4.30
CA GLN A 177 14.69 -7.83 5.57
C GLN A 177 13.23 -7.45 5.80
N HIS A 178 12.58 -6.88 4.78
CA HIS A 178 11.16 -6.49 4.85
C HIS A 178 10.26 -7.68 5.20
N VAL A 179 10.42 -8.82 4.51
CA VAL A 179 9.65 -10.04 4.79
C VAL A 179 9.87 -10.54 6.23
N ALA A 180 11.11 -10.51 6.72
CA ALA A 180 11.45 -10.96 8.06
C ALA A 180 10.83 -10.05 9.14
N GLU A 181 10.89 -8.73 8.95
CA GLU A 181 10.32 -7.75 9.87
C GLU A 181 8.79 -7.80 9.89
N ARG A 182 8.14 -8.03 8.74
CA ARG A 182 6.69 -8.29 8.67
C ARG A 182 6.30 -9.54 9.46
N ALA A 183 7.05 -10.63 9.29
CA ALA A 183 6.78 -11.88 9.98
C ALA A 183 6.94 -11.73 11.51
N ALA A 184 7.97 -11.02 11.97
CA ALA A 184 8.18 -10.72 13.38
C ALA A 184 7.03 -9.87 13.96
N SER A 185 6.61 -8.84 13.22
CA SER A 185 5.49 -7.97 13.62
C SER A 185 4.16 -8.73 13.69
N CYS A 186 3.90 -9.62 12.73
CA CYS A 186 2.72 -10.49 12.73
C CYS A 186 2.72 -11.46 13.93
N GLY A 187 3.87 -12.08 14.24
CA GLY A 187 4.01 -12.98 15.39
C GLY A 187 3.75 -12.29 16.74
N ILE A 188 4.20 -11.04 16.90
CA ILE A 188 3.91 -10.24 18.10
C ILE A 188 2.41 -9.91 18.21
N ARG A 189 1.75 -9.58 17.09
CA ARG A 189 0.30 -9.32 17.06
C ARG A 189 -0.52 -10.56 17.43
N GLN A 190 -0.18 -11.72 16.89
CA GLN A 190 -0.85 -12.98 17.23
C GLN A 190 -0.71 -13.34 18.72
N ALA A 191 0.48 -13.16 19.30
CA ALA A 191 0.70 -13.43 20.72
C ALA A 191 -0.11 -12.49 21.64
N ARG A 192 -0.33 -11.23 21.24
CA ARG A 192 -1.14 -10.26 22.00
C ARG A 192 -2.65 -10.47 21.87
N ALA A 193 -3.13 -11.05 20.77
CA ALA A 193 -4.56 -11.33 20.58
C ALA A 193 -5.04 -12.58 21.35
N MET A 194 -4.14 -13.40 21.89
CA MET A 194 -4.44 -14.61 22.67
C MET A 194 -4.46 -14.38 24.20
N HIS A 195 -4.30 -13.13 24.64
CA HIS A 195 -4.29 -12.71 26.05
C HIS A 195 -5.34 -11.63 26.30
#